data_AF-A0A970C7A7-F1
#
_entry.id   AF-A0A970C7A7-F1
#
_cell.length_a   1.000
_cell.length_b   1.000
_cell.length_c   1.000
_cell.angle_alpha   90.00
_cell.angle_beta   90.00
_cell.angle_gamma   90.00
#
_symmetry.space_group_name_H-M   'P 1'
#
loop_
_entity.id
_entity.type
_entity.pdbx_description
1 polymer ?
#
loop_
_entity_poly.entity_id
_entity_poly.type
_entity_poly.pdbx_seq_one_letter_code
_entity_poly.pdbx_strand_id
1 'polypeptide(L)'
;MEFTKDINDKIREQARRIQDEVGMSALTRPEICDAAAQRVLDTLTPLQIGEILHPGCRGVALADVPASVLEEHRRRYTDEDLREGQFVIVTGSTEHYVFIMGHETKGRKNREKAQ
;
A
#
# COMPACT_ATOMS: atom_id res chain seq x y z
N MET A 1 5.86 11.34 -7.27
CA MET A 1 5.50 9.94 -7.56
C MET A 1 6.55 8.98 -6.95
N GLU A 2 6.99 9.19 -5.71
CA GLU A 2 8.07 8.38 -5.09
C GLU A 2 7.54 7.24 -4.21
N PHE A 3 6.31 7.36 -3.69
CA PHE A 3 5.74 6.41 -2.72
C PHE A 3 5.49 5.00 -3.28
N THR A 4 5.03 4.88 -4.53
CA THR A 4 4.79 3.58 -5.17
C THR A 4 6.06 2.84 -5.54
N LYS A 5 7.18 3.55 -5.74
CA LYS A 5 8.46 2.95 -6.07
C LYS A 5 9.04 2.21 -4.86
N ASP A 6 8.95 2.83 -3.68
CA ASP A 6 9.40 2.24 -2.41
C ASP A 6 8.64 0.95 -2.06
N ILE A 7 7.32 0.93 -2.27
CA ILE A 7 6.47 -0.26 -2.05
C ILE A 7 6.88 -1.39 -3.01
N ASN A 8 7.02 -1.08 -4.30
CA ASN A 8 7.43 -2.06 -5.30
C ASN A 8 8.84 -2.60 -5.04
N ASP A 9 9.76 -1.74 -4.61
CA ASP A 9 11.14 -2.15 -4.32
C ASP A 9 11.20 -3.05 -3.07
N LYS A 10 10.44 -2.76 -2.01
CA LYS A 10 10.34 -3.63 -0.83
C LYS A 10 9.68 -4.98 -1.14
N ILE A 11 8.64 -4.99 -1.98
CA ILE A 11 7.99 -6.25 -2.40
C ILE A 11 8.92 -7.07 -3.28
N ARG A 12 9.68 -6.44 -4.18
CA ARG A 12 10.72 -7.11 -4.97
C ARG A 12 11.82 -7.68 -4.10
N GLU A 13 12.23 -7.00 -3.03
CA GLU A 13 13.22 -7.54 -2.09
C GLU A 13 12.69 -8.76 -1.33
N GLN A 14 11.44 -8.71 -0.85
CA GLN A 14 10.79 -9.86 -0.21
C GLN A 14 10.63 -11.03 -1.18
N ALA A 15 10.22 -10.78 -2.43
CA ALA A 15 10.10 -11.80 -3.46
C ALA A 15 11.45 -12.45 -3.80
N ARG A 16 12.55 -11.68 -3.83
CA ARG A 16 13.91 -12.23 -4.02
C ARG A 16 14.34 -13.14 -2.87
N ARG A 17 14.09 -12.75 -1.62
CA ARG A 17 14.44 -13.59 -0.46
C ARG A 17 13.71 -14.93 -0.51
N ILE A 18 12.42 -14.91 -0.86
CA ILE A 18 11.63 -16.14 -1.05
C ILE A 18 12.20 -16.97 -2.20
N GLN A 19 12.64 -16.36 -3.31
CA GLN A 19 13.28 -17.10 -4.42
C GLN A 19 14.60 -17.75 -4.01
N ASP A 20 15.44 -17.07 -3.24
CA ASP A 20 16.73 -17.58 -2.76
C ASP A 20 16.54 -18.74 -1.76
N GLU A 21 15.52 -18.68 -0.89
CA GLU A 21 15.20 -19.76 0.06
C GLU A 21 14.57 -20.99 -0.61
N VAL A 22 13.79 -20.81 -1.68
CA VAL A 22 13.05 -21.90 -2.34
C VAL A 22 13.87 -22.56 -3.47
N GLY A 23 15.06 -22.03 -3.80
CA GLY A 23 15.97 -22.65 -4.77
C GLY A 23 15.40 -22.75 -6.19
N MET A 24 14.41 -21.92 -6.55
CA MET A 24 13.74 -21.98 -7.85
C MET A 24 14.44 -21.10 -8.89
N SER A 25 15.38 -21.70 -9.62
CA SER A 25 16.12 -21.09 -10.74
C SER A 25 15.28 -20.81 -12.01
N ALA A 26 13.93 -20.81 -11.96
CA ALA A 26 13.08 -20.90 -13.17
C ALA A 26 12.04 -19.78 -13.39
N LEU A 27 12.17 -18.60 -12.77
CA LEU A 27 11.30 -17.45 -13.06
C LEU A 27 12.11 -16.23 -13.51
N THR A 28 12.94 -16.42 -14.54
CA THR A 28 13.74 -15.40 -15.23
C THR A 28 12.91 -14.56 -16.21
N ARG A 29 11.85 -13.91 -15.72
CA ARG A 29 11.24 -12.75 -16.39
C ARG A 29 10.74 -11.74 -15.35
N PRO A 30 11.37 -10.54 -15.24
CA PRO A 30 10.94 -9.50 -14.30
C PRO A 30 9.45 -9.16 -14.43
N GLU A 31 8.92 -9.23 -15.65
CA GLU A 31 7.52 -8.96 -15.99
C GLU A 31 6.55 -9.96 -15.35
N ILE A 32 6.95 -11.23 -15.22
CA ILE A 32 6.14 -12.29 -14.57
C ILE A 32 6.17 -12.09 -13.06
N CYS A 33 7.32 -11.71 -12.49
CA CYS A 33 7.45 -11.38 -11.08
C CYS A 33 6.65 -10.12 -10.71
N ASP A 34 6.68 -9.08 -11.55
CA ASP A 34 5.92 -7.85 -11.32
C ASP A 34 4.40 -8.08 -11.45
N ALA A 35 3.96 -8.90 -12.42
CA ALA A 35 2.54 -9.27 -12.54
C ALA A 35 2.06 -10.15 -11.37
N ALA A 36 2.90 -11.07 -10.88
CA ALA A 36 2.60 -11.88 -9.70
C ALA A 36 2.56 -11.01 -8.43
N ALA A 37 3.52 -10.10 -8.26
CA ALA A 37 3.55 -9.14 -7.15
C ALA A 37 2.31 -8.23 -7.15
N GLN A 38 1.90 -7.74 -8.33
CA GLN A 38 0.69 -6.93 -8.45
C GLN A 38 -0.57 -7.73 -8.09
N ARG A 39 -0.67 -8.98 -8.51
CA ARG A 39 -1.79 -9.87 -8.12
C ARG A 39 -1.83 -10.13 -6.62
N VAL A 40 -0.67 -10.33 -5.98
CA VAL A 40 -0.61 -10.48 -4.52
C VAL A 40 -1.08 -9.18 -3.86
N LEU A 41 -0.56 -8.03 -4.29
CA LEU A 41 -0.98 -6.73 -3.79
C LEU A 41 -2.50 -6.52 -3.91
N ASP A 42 -3.09 -6.88 -5.05
CA ASP A 42 -4.54 -6.72 -5.29
C ASP A 42 -5.42 -7.58 -4.36
N THR A 43 -4.85 -8.59 -3.71
CA THR A 43 -5.55 -9.41 -2.70
C THR A 43 -5.37 -8.91 -1.28
N LEU A 44 -4.44 -7.99 -1.04
CA LEU A 44 -4.16 -7.46 0.29
C LEU A 44 -5.11 -6.32 0.64
N THR A 45 -5.59 -6.35 1.87
CA THR A 45 -6.32 -5.23 2.44
C THR A 45 -5.37 -4.04 2.66
N PRO A 46 -5.89 -2.79 2.66
CA PRO A 46 -5.07 -1.62 2.96
C PRO A 46 -4.33 -1.71 4.31
N LEU A 47 -4.89 -2.38 5.32
CA LEU A 47 -4.20 -2.62 6.60
C LEU A 47 -3.00 -3.55 6.44
N GLN A 48 -3.16 -4.67 5.73
CA GLN A 48 -2.05 -5.61 5.48
C GLN A 48 -0.91 -4.95 4.69
N ILE A 49 -1.26 -4.08 3.73
CA ILE A 49 -0.26 -3.24 3.04
C ILE A 49 0.42 -2.31 4.03
N GLY A 50 -0.34 -1.67 4.92
CA GLY A 50 0.18 -0.86 6.02
C GLY A 50 1.19 -1.62 6.88
N GLU A 51 0.88 -2.86 7.29
CA GLU A 51 1.78 -3.69 8.11
C GLU A 51 3.06 -4.11 7.38
N ILE A 52 3.00 -4.35 6.07
CA ILE A 52 4.19 -4.64 5.25
C ILE A 52 5.11 -3.41 5.18
N LEU A 53 4.53 -2.22 5.04
CA LEU A 53 5.29 -0.97 4.91
C LEU A 53 5.82 -0.44 6.22
N HIS A 54 5.00 -0.58 7.26
CA HIS A 54 5.23 -0.10 8.61
C HIS A 54 4.93 -1.25 9.60
N PRO A 55 5.91 -2.14 9.82
CA PRO A 55 5.73 -3.27 10.74
C PRO A 55 5.29 -2.80 12.13
N GLY A 56 4.20 -3.38 12.63
CA GLY A 56 3.61 -3.02 13.92
C GLY A 56 2.70 -1.79 13.90
N CYS A 57 2.39 -1.23 12.72
CA CYS A 57 1.36 -0.20 12.63
C CYS A 57 -0.01 -0.75 13.05
N ARG A 58 -0.90 0.14 13.47
CA ARG A 58 -2.26 -0.24 13.87
C ARG A 58 -3.28 0.48 13.01
N GLY A 59 -4.30 -0.25 12.55
CA GLY A 59 -5.44 0.34 11.87
C GLY A 59 -6.20 1.29 12.79
N VAL A 60 -6.61 2.44 12.25
CA VAL A 60 -7.42 3.45 12.93
C VAL A 60 -8.72 3.60 12.15
N ALA A 61 -9.86 3.49 12.83
CA ALA A 61 -11.15 3.71 12.19
C ALA A 61 -11.29 5.19 11.80
N LEU A 62 -11.96 5.47 10.68
CA LEU A 62 -12.07 6.83 10.14
C LEU A 62 -12.65 7.83 11.17
N ALA A 63 -13.57 7.38 12.02
CA ALA A 63 -14.17 8.19 13.08
C ALA A 63 -13.19 8.59 14.20
N ASP A 64 -12.11 7.82 14.37
CA ASP A 64 -11.09 8.03 15.40
C ASP A 64 -9.87 8.79 14.87
N VAL A 65 -9.84 9.10 13.57
CA VAL A 65 -8.77 9.90 12.96
C VAL A 65 -8.94 11.37 13.36
N PRO A 66 -7.88 12.06 13.83
CA PRO A 66 -7.97 13.48 14.18
C PRO A 66 -8.46 14.33 13.01
N ALA A 67 -9.34 15.29 13.30
CA ALA A 67 -9.96 16.15 12.27
C ALA A 67 -8.91 16.88 11.42
N SER A 68 -7.82 17.35 12.03
CA SER A 68 -6.72 18.01 11.32
C SER A 68 -6.05 17.12 10.27
N VAL A 69 -5.88 15.83 10.58
CA VAL A 69 -5.33 14.82 9.64
C VAL A 69 -6.34 14.56 8.51
N LEU A 70 -7.62 14.44 8.84
CA LEU A 70 -8.68 14.23 7.84
C LEU A 70 -8.82 15.41 6.87
N GLU A 71 -8.78 16.64 7.37
CA GLU A 71 -8.88 17.85 6.53
C GLU A 71 -7.74 17.95 5.52
N GLU A 72 -6.51 17.57 5.92
CA GLU A 72 -5.38 17.52 4.99
C GLU A 72 -5.59 16.49 3.88
N HIS A 73 -6.16 15.34 4.22
CA HIS A 73 -6.39 14.24 3.28
C HIS A 73 -7.59 14.48 2.36
N ARG A 74 -8.65 15.16 2.84
CA ARG A 74 -9.82 15.56 2.03
C ARG A 74 -9.49 16.53 0.89
N ARG A 75 -8.35 17.22 0.96
CA ARG A 75 -7.84 18.01 -0.18
C ARG A 75 -7.36 17.15 -1.35
N ARG A 76 -7.08 15.87 -1.11
CA ARG A 76 -6.44 14.93 -2.06
C ARG A 76 -7.32 13.72 -2.41
N TYR A 77 -8.25 13.39 -1.54
CA TYR A 77 -9.06 12.18 -1.59
C TYR A 77 -10.54 12.51 -1.40
N THR A 78 -11.41 11.82 -2.14
CA THR A 78 -12.86 11.92 -1.96
C THR A 78 -13.29 11.20 -0.67
N ASP A 79 -14.49 11.48 -0.16
CA ASP A 79 -15.01 10.73 1.00
C ASP A 79 -15.18 9.23 0.70
N GLU A 80 -15.36 8.85 -0.57
CA GLU A 80 -15.40 7.44 -0.98
C GLU A 80 -14.00 6.82 -0.92
N ASP A 81 -12.97 7.52 -1.45
CA ASP A 81 -11.57 7.08 -1.35
C ASP A 81 -11.18 6.83 0.12
N LEU A 82 -11.59 7.73 1.03
CA LEU A 82 -11.29 7.64 2.46
C LEU A 82 -12.02 6.49 3.17
N ARG A 83 -13.18 6.04 2.65
CA ARG A 83 -13.89 4.86 3.14
C ARG A 83 -13.32 3.56 2.61
N GLU A 84 -12.84 3.55 1.36
CA GLU A 84 -12.20 2.38 0.74
C GLU A 84 -10.76 2.15 1.22
N GLY A 85 -10.08 3.20 1.68
CA GLY A 85 -8.74 3.12 2.26
C GLY A 85 -8.72 2.80 3.76
N GLN A 86 -7.51 2.82 4.33
CA GLN A 86 -7.27 2.60 5.75
C GLN A 86 -6.27 3.62 6.27
N PHE A 87 -6.60 4.28 7.38
CA PHE A 87 -5.61 5.01 8.17
C PHE A 87 -4.89 4.04 9.10
N VAL A 88 -3.58 4.15 9.17
CA VAL A 88 -2.76 3.43 10.13
C VAL A 88 -1.95 4.41 10.97
N ILE A 89 -1.78 4.08 12.25
CA ILE A 89 -0.85 4.78 13.14
C ILE A 89 0.46 4.01 13.17
N VAL A 90 1.55 4.69 12.87
CA VAL A 90 2.90 4.13 12.89
C VAL A 90 3.57 4.57 14.19
N THR A 91 3.77 3.62 15.10
CA THR A 91 4.42 3.85 16.40
C THR A 91 5.92 3.61 16.24
N GLY A 92 6.69 4.69 16.07
CA GLY A 92 8.16 4.69 16.06
C GLY A 92 8.70 5.70 17.07
N SER A 93 9.72 6.47 16.67
CA SER A 93 10.23 7.59 17.47
C SER A 93 9.19 8.72 17.68
N THR A 94 8.24 8.83 16.76
CA THR A 94 7.09 9.75 16.83
C THR A 94 5.88 9.09 16.18
N GLU A 95 4.74 9.13 16.85
CA GLU A 95 3.47 8.67 16.31
C GLU A 95 3.01 9.58 15.16
N HIS A 96 2.73 8.97 14.01
CA HIS A 96 2.16 9.68 12.86
C HIS A 96 1.16 8.81 12.12
N TYR A 97 0.23 9.46 11.42
CA TYR A 97 -0.84 8.83 10.66
C TYR A 97 -0.42 8.68 9.19
N VAL A 98 -0.64 7.49 8.64
CA VAL A 98 -0.43 7.19 7.22
C VAL A 98 -1.73 6.70 6.63
N PHE A 99 -2.10 7.22 5.46
CA PHE A 99 -3.26 6.75 4.73
C PHE A 99 -2.85 5.79 3.62
N ILE A 100 -3.38 4.57 3.68
CA ILE A 100 -3.21 3.53 2.66
C ILE A 100 -4.47 3.47 1.81
N MET A 101 -4.35 3.78 0.52
CA MET A 101 -5.47 3.81 -0.42
C MET A 101 -5.94 2.40 -0.78
N GLY A 102 -7.26 2.23 -0.95
CA GLY A 102 -7.87 1.01 -1.49
C GLY A 102 -7.48 0.73 -2.96
N HIS A 103 -7.43 -0.55 -3.32
CA HIS A 103 -7.09 -0.97 -4.68
C HIS A 103 -8.10 -0.50 -5.73
N GLU A 104 -9.40 -0.50 -5.39
CA GLU A 104 -10.47 -0.05 -6.28
C GLU A 104 -10.35 1.46 -6.60
N THR A 105 -10.07 2.28 -5.57
CA THR A 105 -9.75 3.70 -5.74
C THR A 105 -8.53 3.92 -6.65
N LYS A 106 -7.45 3.16 -6.42
CA LYS A 106 -6.21 3.27 -7.19
C LYS A 106 -6.42 2.88 -8.66
N GLY A 107 -7.19 1.81 -8.90
CA GLY A 107 -7.53 1.33 -10.24
C GLY A 107 -8.43 2.28 -11.03
N ARG A 108 -9.29 3.06 -10.35
CA ARG A 108 -10.12 4.11 -10.97
C ARG A 108 -9.29 5.34 -11.36
N LYS A 109 -8.49 5.88 -10.44
CA LYS A 109 -7.63 7.05 -10.71
C LYS A 109 -6.56 6.79 -11.78
N ASN A 110 -6.05 5.56 -11.89
CA ASN A 110 -5.11 5.21 -12.97
C ASN A 110 -5.78 5.15 -14.34
N ARG A 111 -7.06 4.75 -14.43
CA ARG A 111 -7.81 4.76 -15.69
C ARG A 111 -8.17 6.17 -16.15
N GLU A 112 -8.52 7.05 -15.21
CA GLU A 112 -8.81 8.47 -15.49
C GLU A 112 -7.59 9.26 -15.97
N LYS A 113 -6.37 8.88 -15.55
CA LYS A 113 -5.11 9.52 -16.01
C LYS A 113 -4.58 9.00 -17.35
N ALA A 114 -5.10 7.88 -17.82
CA ALA A 114 -4.70 7.27 -19.10
C ALA A 114 -5.61 7.71 -20.27
N GLN A 115 -6.60 8.56 -19.98
CA GLN A 115 -7.43 9.27 -20.94
C GLN A 115 -6.91 10.70 -21.11
#